data_AF-A0A6S7DEX4-F1
#
_entry.id   AF-A0A6S7DEX4-F1
#
_cell.length_a   1.000
_cell.length_b   1.000
_cell.length_c   1.000
_cell.angle_alpha   90.00
_cell.angle_beta   90.00
_cell.angle_gamma   90.00
#
_symmetry.space_group_name_H-M   'P 1'
#
loop_
_entity.id
_entity.type
_entity.pdbx_description
1 polymer ?
#
loop_
_entity_poly.entity_id
_entity_poly.type
_entity_poly.pdbx_seq_one_letter_code
_entity_poly.pdbx_strand_id
1 'polypeptide(L)'
;MARKQKTITVSAPGRDKGKAFLITELPAADAEEWAGRAMFALMNAGVEIPDNIAQAGLAGLASIGLKALQTLKFEQAKPLFDKMMECVQVDMGRAGTRRLTDDDIEEVATRLLLRREIVALHLDFSQAAGQSTSASSPGTAATTG
;
A
#
# COMPACT_ATOMS: atom_id res chain seq x y z
N MET A 1 -2.74 18.13 -8.80
CA MET A 1 -3.73 17.22 -8.19
C MET A 1 -3.33 16.97 -6.74
N ALA A 2 -4.28 16.87 -5.81
CA ALA A 2 -3.96 16.55 -4.42
C ALA A 2 -3.67 15.05 -4.26
N ARG A 3 -2.70 14.71 -3.40
CA ARG A 3 -2.33 13.32 -3.07
C ARG A 3 -3.48 12.59 -2.37
N LYS A 4 -3.68 11.29 -2.64
CA LYS A 4 -4.63 10.44 -1.90
C LYS A 4 -4.30 10.43 -0.41
N GLN A 5 -5.35 10.46 0.41
CA GLN A 5 -5.24 10.45 1.86
C GLN A 5 -6.29 9.53 2.47
N LYS A 6 -5.97 8.97 3.63
CA LYS A 6 -6.88 8.11 4.41
C LYS A 6 -6.63 8.29 5.90
N THR A 7 -7.66 8.61 6.66
CA THR A 7 -7.61 8.61 8.13
C THR A 7 -8.00 7.24 8.66
N ILE A 8 -7.21 6.72 9.61
CA ILE A 8 -7.43 5.44 10.29
C ILE A 8 -7.51 5.68 11.79
N THR A 9 -8.59 5.23 12.42
CA THR A 9 -8.71 5.21 13.88
C THR A 9 -8.53 3.77 14.37
N VAL A 10 -7.65 3.59 15.35
CA VAL A 10 -7.37 2.27 15.93
C VAL A 10 -8.56 1.85 16.80
N SER A 11 -9.28 0.80 16.38
CA SER A 11 -10.43 0.26 17.12
C SER A 11 -10.08 -0.90 18.05
N ALA A 12 -8.97 -1.58 17.79
CA ALA A 12 -8.50 -2.73 18.56
C ALA A 12 -8.24 -2.34 20.04
N PRO A 13 -8.51 -3.24 21.00
CA PRO A 13 -8.15 -3.02 22.40
C PRO A 13 -6.62 -2.92 22.57
N GLY A 14 -6.17 -2.02 23.44
CA GLY A 14 -4.75 -1.77 23.69
C GLY A 14 -4.47 -0.30 23.98
N ARG A 15 -3.19 0.05 24.16
CA ARG A 15 -2.78 1.43 24.48
C ARG A 15 -3.01 2.42 23.33
N ASP A 16 -3.02 1.90 22.10
CA ASP A 16 -3.29 2.70 20.91
C ASP A 16 -4.78 2.89 20.61
N LYS A 17 -5.70 2.27 21.36
CA LYS A 17 -7.13 2.35 21.07
C LYS A 17 -7.62 3.80 21.05
N GLY A 18 -8.29 4.20 19.97
CA GLY A 18 -8.80 5.55 19.76
C GLY A 18 -7.80 6.54 19.19
N LYS A 19 -6.50 6.18 19.09
CA LYS A 19 -5.53 7.00 18.34
C LYS A 19 -5.93 7.02 16.86
N ALA A 20 -5.83 8.21 16.26
CA ALA A 20 -6.14 8.43 14.86
C ALA A 20 -4.86 8.84 14.09
N PHE A 21 -4.74 8.34 12.87
CA PHE A 21 -3.59 8.57 12.01
C PHE A 21 -4.04 8.96 10.60
N LEU A 22 -3.45 10.01 10.05
CA LEU A 22 -3.60 10.39 8.65
C LEU A 22 -2.49 9.72 7.84
N ILE A 23 -2.87 8.93 6.83
CA ILE A 23 -1.97 8.34 5.86
C ILE A 23 -2.08 9.15 4.57
N THR A 24 -0.94 9.61 4.04
CA THR A 24 -0.85 10.30 2.74
C THR A 24 0.01 9.49 1.79
N GLU A 25 -0.42 9.33 0.54
CA GLU A 25 0.39 8.62 -0.45
C GLU A 25 1.73 9.32 -0.72
N LEU A 26 2.72 8.52 -1.14
CA LEU A 26 4.00 9.04 -1.60
C LEU A 26 3.81 9.84 -2.91
N PRO A 27 4.62 10.88 -3.14
CA PRO A 27 4.78 11.45 -4.49
C PRO A 27 5.14 10.34 -5.51
N ALA A 28 4.76 10.52 -6.78
CA ALA A 28 4.95 9.49 -7.80
C ALA A 28 6.41 9.00 -7.92
N ALA A 29 7.39 9.91 -7.84
CA ALA A 29 8.81 9.57 -7.87
C ALA A 29 9.23 8.69 -6.67
N ASP A 30 8.83 9.08 -5.45
CA ASP A 30 9.09 8.31 -4.24
C ASP A 30 8.37 6.95 -4.26
N ALA A 31 7.16 6.90 -4.82
CA ALA A 31 6.37 5.68 -4.94
C ALA A 31 7.01 4.69 -5.93
N GLU A 32 7.51 5.17 -7.07
CA GLU A 32 8.25 4.37 -8.05
C GLU A 32 9.54 3.81 -7.43
N GLU A 33 10.32 4.67 -6.76
CA GLU A 33 11.56 4.22 -6.10
C GLU A 33 11.27 3.17 -5.03
N TRP A 34 10.27 3.40 -4.18
CA TRP A 34 9.86 2.47 -3.13
C TRP A 34 9.39 1.13 -3.72
N ALA A 35 8.52 1.16 -4.73
CA ALA A 35 8.00 -0.03 -5.38
C ALA A 35 9.10 -0.81 -6.11
N GLY A 36 9.99 -0.11 -6.81
CA GLY A 36 11.14 -0.70 -7.49
C GLY A 36 12.08 -1.40 -6.51
N ARG A 37 12.45 -0.73 -5.40
CA ARG A 37 13.28 -1.33 -4.35
C ARG A 37 12.63 -2.58 -3.75
N ALA A 38 11.32 -2.55 -3.51
CA ALA A 38 10.58 -3.72 -3.01
C ALA A 38 10.61 -4.88 -4.02
N MET A 39 10.35 -4.59 -5.30
CA MET A 39 10.36 -5.58 -6.37
C MET A 39 11.74 -6.24 -6.52
N PHE A 40 12.81 -5.44 -6.63
CA PHE A 40 14.17 -5.95 -6.78
C PHE A 40 14.63 -6.74 -5.54
N ALA A 41 14.25 -6.31 -4.34
CA ALA A 41 14.55 -7.03 -3.11
C ALA A 41 13.91 -8.44 -3.10
N LEU A 42 12.65 -8.55 -3.51
CA LEU A 42 11.93 -9.82 -3.63
C LEU A 42 12.57 -10.74 -4.68
N MET A 43 12.85 -10.22 -5.87
CA MET A 43 13.48 -11.00 -6.95
C MET A 43 14.87 -11.51 -6.56
N ASN A 44 15.71 -10.66 -5.96
CA ASN A 44 17.04 -11.05 -5.49
C ASN A 44 17.00 -12.07 -4.35
N ALA A 45 15.90 -12.10 -3.58
CA ALA A 45 15.65 -13.09 -2.54
C ALA A 45 15.01 -14.39 -3.08
N GLY A 46 14.88 -14.53 -4.40
CA GLY A 46 14.30 -15.72 -5.05
C GLY A 46 12.79 -15.86 -4.85
N VAL A 47 12.09 -14.77 -4.50
CA VAL A 47 10.63 -14.80 -4.34
C VAL A 47 9.97 -14.66 -5.71
N GLU A 48 9.27 -15.71 -6.14
CA GLU A 48 8.45 -15.68 -7.35
C GLU A 48 7.19 -14.83 -7.14
N ILE A 49 6.97 -13.89 -8.07
CA ILE A 49 5.83 -12.96 -8.06
C ILE A 49 4.85 -13.42 -9.13
N PRO A 50 3.66 -13.91 -8.78
CA PRO A 50 2.67 -14.38 -9.76
C PRO A 50 2.11 -13.23 -10.61
N ASP A 51 1.89 -13.48 -11.90
CA ASP A 51 1.33 -12.50 -12.85
C ASP A 51 -0.05 -11.97 -12.43
N ASN A 52 -0.82 -12.78 -11.68
CA ASN A 52 -2.17 -12.44 -11.22
C ASN A 52 -2.19 -11.76 -9.84
N ILE A 53 -1.05 -11.31 -9.30
CA ILE A 53 -1.03 -10.73 -7.96
C ILE A 53 -1.90 -9.48 -7.82
N ALA A 54 -2.01 -8.67 -8.88
CA ALA A 54 -2.87 -7.49 -8.90
C ALA A 54 -4.35 -7.86 -8.69
N GLN A 55 -4.77 -9.04 -9.16
CA GLN A 55 -6.15 -9.56 -9.01
C GLN A 55 -6.35 -10.18 -7.62
N ALA A 56 -5.30 -10.77 -7.04
CA ALA A 56 -5.33 -11.35 -5.69
C ALA A 56 -5.30 -10.29 -4.57
N GLY A 57 -5.01 -9.03 -4.90
CA GLY A 57 -5.04 -7.89 -3.98
C GLY A 57 -4.20 -8.10 -2.72
N LEU A 58 -4.72 -7.67 -1.57
CA LEU A 58 -4.01 -7.78 -0.28
C LEU A 58 -3.73 -9.24 0.14
N ALA A 59 -4.55 -10.20 -0.28
CA ALA A 59 -4.32 -11.62 0.03
C ALA A 59 -3.12 -12.16 -0.75
N GLY A 60 -3.01 -11.82 -2.03
CA GLY A 60 -1.83 -12.13 -2.84
C GLY A 60 -0.57 -11.52 -2.26
N LEU A 61 -0.63 -10.26 -1.86
CA LEU A 61 0.50 -9.57 -1.23
C LEU A 61 0.91 -10.21 0.11
N ALA A 62 -0.05 -10.61 0.96
CA ALA A 62 0.26 -11.27 2.21
C ALA A 62 1.01 -12.60 1.99
N SER A 63 0.64 -13.36 0.95
CA SER A 63 1.34 -14.60 0.60
C SER A 63 2.79 -14.35 0.17
N ILE A 64 3.04 -13.29 -0.61
CA ILE A 64 4.40 -12.87 -0.97
C ILE A 64 5.18 -12.41 0.25
N GLY A 65 4.56 -11.62 1.13
CA GLY A 65 5.19 -11.18 2.37
C GLY A 65 5.67 -12.35 3.22
N LEU A 66 4.86 -13.40 3.36
CA LEU A 66 5.24 -14.62 4.08
C LEU A 66 6.45 -15.33 3.44
N LYS A 67 6.46 -15.48 2.12
CA LYS A 67 7.61 -16.04 1.39
C LYS A 67 8.86 -15.18 1.57
N ALA A 68 8.71 -13.86 1.49
CA ALA A 68 9.80 -12.92 1.66
C ALA A 68 10.45 -13.02 3.04
N LEU A 69 9.69 -13.31 4.11
CA LEU A 69 10.26 -13.50 5.45
C LEU A 69 11.21 -14.72 5.54
N GLN A 70 11.14 -15.68 4.62
CA GLN A 70 12.01 -16.86 4.61
C GLN A 70 13.41 -16.57 4.05
N THR A 71 13.52 -15.62 3.12
CA THR A 71 14.74 -15.41 2.33
C THR A 71 15.27 -13.99 2.37
N LEU A 72 14.42 -12.99 2.58
CA LEU A 72 14.80 -11.58 2.57
C LEU A 72 15.46 -11.19 3.90
N LYS A 73 16.68 -10.66 3.81
CA LYS A 73 17.40 -10.13 4.97
C LYS A 73 16.72 -8.86 5.47
N PHE A 74 16.59 -8.72 6.79
CA PHE A 74 15.95 -7.55 7.41
C PHE A 74 16.57 -6.22 6.97
N GLU A 75 17.90 -6.16 6.77
CA GLU A 75 18.59 -4.95 6.30
C GLU A 75 18.12 -4.45 4.93
N GLN A 76 17.58 -5.34 4.08
CA GLN A 76 17.00 -4.96 2.79
C GLN A 76 15.56 -4.49 2.94
N ALA A 77 14.83 -5.04 3.91
CA ALA A 77 13.43 -4.72 4.17
C ALA A 77 13.25 -3.45 5.01
N LYS A 78 14.17 -3.17 5.94
CA LYS A 78 14.09 -2.05 6.89
C LYS A 78 13.91 -0.70 6.19
N PRO A 79 14.69 -0.32 5.16
CA PRO A 79 14.50 0.96 4.48
C PRO A 79 13.11 1.12 3.84
N LEU A 80 12.54 0.02 3.32
CA LEU A 80 11.19 0.03 2.77
C LEU A 80 10.15 0.28 3.85
N PHE A 81 10.30 -0.38 5.00
CA PHE A 81 9.40 -0.20 6.14
C PHE A 81 9.52 1.19 6.76
N ASP A 82 10.72 1.76 6.79
CA ASP A 82 10.94 3.11 7.29
C ASP A 82 10.29 4.15 6.36
N LYS A 83 10.50 4.01 5.04
CA LYS A 83 9.87 4.87 4.03
C LYS A 83 8.34 4.84 4.10
N MET A 84 7.75 3.67 4.34
CA MET A 84 6.31 3.55 4.56
C MET A 84 5.83 4.41 5.74
N MET A 85 6.59 4.47 6.83
CA MET A 85 6.16 5.23 8.02
C MET A 85 6.25 6.75 7.82
N GLU A 86 6.98 7.24 6.81
CA GLU A 86 6.97 8.67 6.43
C GLU A 86 5.60 9.14 5.91
N CYS A 87 4.77 8.19 5.43
CA CYS A 87 3.41 8.46 4.96
C CYS A 87 2.43 8.79 6.09
N VAL A 88 2.82 8.60 7.35
CA VAL A 88 1.91 8.62 8.50
C VAL A 88 2.10 9.87 9.35
N GLN A 89 0.99 10.50 9.69
CA GLN A 89 0.90 11.59 10.65
C GLN A 89 -0.11 11.24 11.74
N VAL A 90 0.11 11.73 12.96
CA VAL A 90 -0.91 11.66 14.02
C VAL A 90 -2.01 12.67 13.70
N ASP A 91 -3.25 12.21 13.72
CA ASP A 91 -4.44 13.06 13.57
C ASP A 91 -4.92 13.47 14.96
N MET A 92 -4.86 14.77 15.23
CA MET A 92 -5.29 15.38 16.50
C MET A 92 -6.67 16.06 16.37
N GLY A 93 -7.44 15.71 15.33
CA GLY A 93 -8.76 16.25 15.06
C GLY A 93 -8.70 17.74 14.74
N ARG A 94 -9.37 18.57 15.55
CA ARG A 94 -9.43 20.03 15.33
C ARG A 94 -8.06 20.72 15.42
N ALA A 95 -7.10 20.10 16.12
CA ALA A 95 -5.74 20.62 16.22
C ALA A 95 -4.87 20.33 14.97
N GLY A 96 -5.41 19.65 13.96
CA GLY A 96 -4.72 19.31 12.73
C GLY A 96 -3.89 18.04 12.85
N THR A 97 -2.85 17.92 12.01
CA THR A 97 -1.97 16.75 11.99
C THR A 97 -0.53 17.11 12.32
N ARG A 98 0.22 16.13 12.85
CA ARG A 98 1.67 16.27 13.11
C ARG A 98 2.42 15.02 12.70
N ARG A 99 3.74 15.15 12.50
CA ARG A 99 4.61 13.99 12.23
C ARG A 99 4.61 13.02 13.42
N LEU A 100 4.81 11.74 13.10
CA LEU A 100 5.03 10.67 14.08
C LEU A 100 6.32 10.92 14.87
N THR A 101 6.29 10.53 16.13
CA THR A 101 7.45 10.27 16.99
C THR A 101 7.48 8.78 17.36
N ASP A 102 8.59 8.32 17.94
CA ASP A 102 8.77 6.91 18.30
C ASP A 102 7.78 6.42 19.37
N ASP A 103 7.26 7.33 20.20
CA ASP A 103 6.34 7.04 21.30
C ASP A 103 4.86 7.05 20.89
N ASP A 104 4.53 7.48 19.67
CA ASP A 104 3.13 7.63 19.25
C ASP A 104 2.40 6.30 19.06
N ILE A 105 3.15 5.26 18.70
CA ILE A 105 2.64 3.93 18.41
C ILE A 105 3.21 2.96 19.43
N GLU A 106 2.35 2.46 20.31
CA GLU A 106 2.77 1.61 21.42
C GLU A 106 2.58 0.12 21.12
N GLU A 107 1.73 -0.23 20.14
CA GLU A 107 1.43 -1.62 19.80
C GLU A 107 1.98 -2.00 18.42
N VAL A 108 2.64 -3.16 18.34
CA VAL A 108 3.14 -3.71 17.07
C VAL A 108 1.99 -3.93 16.08
N ALA A 109 0.83 -4.34 16.56
CA ALA A 109 -0.37 -4.51 15.75
C ALA A 109 -0.80 -3.21 15.04
N THR A 110 -0.66 -2.07 15.70
CA THR A 110 -0.94 -0.76 15.09
C THR A 110 0.05 -0.45 13.97
N ARG A 111 1.35 -0.73 14.15
CA ARG A 111 2.34 -0.57 13.07
C ARG A 111 2.03 -1.45 11.86
N LEU A 112 1.62 -2.69 12.08
CA LEU A 112 1.24 -3.61 11.00
C LEU A 112 -0.05 -3.17 10.29
N LEU A 113 -1.03 -2.68 11.05
CA LEU A 113 -2.26 -2.09 10.51
C LEU A 113 -1.94 -0.90 9.59
N LEU A 114 -1.15 0.06 10.07
CA LEU A 114 -0.76 1.23 9.30
C LEU A 114 -0.02 0.84 8.03
N ARG A 115 0.94 -0.09 8.11
CA ARG A 115 1.66 -0.59 6.93
C ARG A 115 0.72 -1.24 5.91
N ARG A 116 -0.24 -2.05 6.36
CA ARG A 116 -1.26 -2.63 5.47
C ARG A 116 -2.06 -1.54 4.75
N GLU A 117 -2.49 -0.51 5.48
CA GLU A 117 -3.27 0.60 4.92
C GLU A 117 -2.45 1.46 3.96
N ILE A 118 -1.16 1.67 4.23
CA ILE A 118 -0.24 2.34 3.28
C ILE A 118 -0.15 1.56 1.98
N VAL A 119 0.07 0.24 2.04
CA VAL A 119 0.13 -0.56 0.82
C VAL A 119 -1.21 -0.54 0.09
N ALA A 120 -2.33 -0.68 0.80
CA ALA A 120 -3.65 -0.58 0.19
C ALA A 120 -3.87 0.75 -0.53
N LEU A 121 -3.44 1.87 0.07
CA LEU A 121 -3.54 3.20 -0.54
C LEU A 121 -2.75 3.29 -1.86
N HIS A 122 -1.55 2.70 -1.90
CA HIS A 122 -0.69 2.69 -3.08
C HIS A 122 -1.09 1.66 -4.14
N LEU A 123 -1.81 0.59 -3.79
CA LEU A 123 -2.29 -0.44 -4.73
C LEU A 123 -3.69 -0.17 -5.30
N ASP A 124 -4.39 0.84 -4.79
CA ASP A 124 -5.75 1.20 -5.21
C ASP A 124 -5.84 1.69 -6.68
N PHE A 125 -4.73 1.73 -7.42
CA PHE A 125 -4.74 1.92 -8.88
C PHE A 125 -5.25 0.68 -9.64
N SER A 126 -5.13 -0.53 -9.08
CA SER A 126 -5.45 -1.77 -9.80
C SER A 126 -6.94 -1.92 -10.11
N GLN A 127 -7.84 -1.24 -9.38
CA GLN A 127 -9.27 -1.22 -9.71
C GLN A 127 -9.60 -0.32 -10.90
N ALA A 128 -8.84 0.76 -11.12
CA ALA A 128 -9.09 1.70 -12.21
C ALA A 128 -8.54 1.20 -13.56
N ALA A 129 -7.42 0.46 -13.56
CA ALA A 129 -6.80 -0.05 -14.79
C ALA A 129 -7.64 -1.16 -15.47
N GLY A 130 -8.45 -1.92 -14.72
CA GLY A 130 -9.37 -2.92 -15.27
C GLY A 130 -10.58 -2.34 -16.02
N GLN A 131 -10.82 -1.02 -15.91
CA GLN A 131 -11.89 -0.32 -16.61
C GLN A 131 -11.40 0.45 -17.86
N SER A 132 -10.11 0.39 -18.19
CA SER A 132 -9.60 1.04 -19.40
C SER A 132 -10.07 0.30 -20.64
N THR A 133 -11.03 0.90 -21.33
CA THR A 133 -11.82 0.37 -22.45
C THR A 133 -10.98 0.00 -23.67
N SER A 134 -10.91 -1.30 -24.01
CA SER A 134 -10.77 -1.72 -25.41
C SER A 134 -12.14 -1.63 -26.08
N ALA A 135 -12.57 -0.42 -26.43
CA ALA A 135 -13.69 -0.24 -27.35
C ALA A 135 -13.17 -0.35 -28.78
N SER A 136 -13.39 -1.49 -29.42
CA SER A 136 -13.42 -1.60 -30.87
C SER A 136 -14.74 -2.29 -31.21
N SER A 137 -15.80 -1.51 -31.37
CA SER A 137 -17.07 -2.03 -31.90
C SER A 137 -16.87 -2.42 -33.37
N PRO A 138 -17.16 -3.66 -33.78
CA PRO A 138 -17.31 -3.99 -35.19
C PRO A 138 -18.64 -3.41 -35.68
N GLY A 139 -18.60 -2.59 -36.74
CA GLY A 139 -19.79 -2.05 -37.37
C GLY A 139 -20.73 -3.15 -37.87
N THR A 140 -22.00 -3.08 -37.48
CA THR A 140 -23.06 -3.91 -38.06
C THR A 140 -23.31 -3.44 -39.49
N ALA A 141 -22.86 -4.21 -40.48
CA ALA A 141 -23.29 -4.06 -41.86
C ALA A 141 -24.76 -4.47 -41.97
N ALA A 142 -25.62 -3.50 -42.32
CA ALA A 142 -27.01 -3.76 -42.65
C ALA A 142 -27.09 -4.54 -43.97
N THR A 143 -27.74 -5.71 -43.94
CA THR A 143 -28.21 -6.41 -45.13
C THR A 143 -29.56 -5.82 -45.51
N THR A 144 -29.72 -5.33 -46.73
CA THR A 144 -31.02 -5.01 -47.34
C THR A 144 -31.19 -5.94 -48.53
N GLY A 145 -32.27 -6.74 -48.48
CA GLY A 145 -32.88 -7.34 -49.66
C GLY A 145 -33.80 -6.37 -50.37
#